data_AF-A0A6A4LG08-F1
#
_entry.id   AF-A0A6A4LG08-F1
#
_cell.length_a   1.000
_cell.length_b   1.000
_cell.length_c   1.000
_cell.angle_alpha   90.00
_cell.angle_beta   90.00
_cell.angle_gamma   90.00
#
_symmetry.space_group_name_H-M   'P 1'
#
loop_
_entity.id
_entity.type
_entity.pdbx_description
1 polymer ?
#
loop_
_entity_poly.entity_id
_entity_poly.type
_entity_poly.pdbx_seq_one_letter_code
_entity_poly.pdbx_strand_id
1 'polypeptide(L)'
;MKGALCFFFVLGMYMFILCLYACRMVVSMLYIQPQQYTLMQNTLNINLGHLRRMTTSREYADRKNAYWTGYFTSRPGLKGYVRVMSGYYLAARQLEFFRGRSEKGPTTDSLGDALAIAQHHDAVSGTSKQHVADDYAKRLFIGYKEAEELVAASLACMVDSGLKSGCRNSVTKFQQAKQ
;
A
#
# COMPACT_ATOMS: atom_id res chain seq x y z
N MET A 1 30.10 47.57 16.82
CA MET A 1 30.72 46.34 17.37
C MET A 1 30.19 46.11 18.78
N LYS A 2 29.21 45.22 18.98
CA LYS A 2 28.95 44.65 20.32
C LYS A 2 28.57 43.19 20.10
N GLY A 3 29.51 42.31 20.47
CA GLY A 3 29.39 40.87 20.28
C GLY A 3 28.34 40.28 21.22
N ALA A 4 27.58 39.30 20.72
CA ALA A 4 26.75 38.45 21.53
C ALA A 4 27.60 37.29 22.06
N LEU A 5 27.66 37.12 23.39
CA LEU A 5 28.17 35.90 24.02
C LEU A 5 26.99 34.93 24.20
N CYS A 6 27.05 33.77 23.55
CA CYS A 6 26.15 32.65 23.83
C CYS A 6 26.78 31.76 24.90
N PHE A 7 26.07 31.55 26.00
CA PHE A 7 26.40 30.52 26.98
C PHE A 7 25.48 29.32 26.78
N PHE A 8 26.08 28.15 26.58
CA PHE A 8 25.37 26.87 26.52
C PHE A 8 25.34 26.27 27.92
N PHE A 9 24.14 26.08 28.49
CA PHE A 9 23.97 25.27 29.69
C PHE A 9 23.13 24.06 29.34
N VAL A 10 23.66 22.86 29.61
CA VAL A 10 22.96 21.58 29.45
C VAL A 10 22.59 21.10 30.85
N LEU A 11 21.30 21.10 31.18
CA LEU A 11 20.76 20.43 32.37
C LEU A 11 19.63 19.50 31.91
N GLY A 12 19.92 18.19 31.85
CA GLY A 12 19.00 17.18 31.33
C GLY A 12 18.83 17.23 29.80
N MET A 13 18.18 16.23 29.20
CA MET A 13 18.10 15.93 27.74
C MET A 13 17.55 17.05 26.83
N TYR A 14 17.36 18.28 27.31
CA TYR A 14 16.84 19.41 26.56
C TYR A 14 17.90 20.52 26.45
N MET A 15 18.25 20.90 25.22
CA MET A 15 19.05 22.10 24.94
C MET A 15 18.13 23.32 24.93
N PHE A 16 18.33 24.24 25.87
CA PHE A 16 17.65 25.54 25.91
C PHE A 16 18.62 26.64 25.49
N ILE A 17 18.28 27.37 24.43
CA ILE A 17 18.93 28.64 24.07
C ILE A 17 18.04 29.76 24.62
N LEU A 18 18.43 30.34 25.75
CA LEU A 18 17.79 31.53 26.31
C LEU A 18 18.39 32.78 25.67
N CYS A 19 17.75 33.26 24.61
CA CYS A 19 17.99 34.60 24.08
C CYS A 19 16.92 35.54 24.63
N LEU A 20 17.26 36.26 25.70
CA LEU A 20 16.37 37.24 26.35
C LEU A 20 16.44 38.58 25.59
N TYR A 21 15.53 38.75 24.63
CA TYR A 21 15.02 39.97 23.96
C TYR A 21 15.96 41.08 23.40
N ALA A 22 15.90 41.23 22.06
CA ALA A 22 15.61 42.50 21.37
C ALA A 22 14.93 42.15 20.02
N CYS A 23 13.73 42.69 19.74
CA CYS A 23 12.75 42.23 18.73
C CYS A 23 12.01 40.93 19.12
N ARG A 24 10.69 41.04 19.34
CA ARG A 24 9.84 40.03 19.97
C ARG A 24 9.31 39.05 18.92
N MET A 25 9.94 37.89 18.76
CA MET A 25 9.45 36.81 17.89
C MET A 25 8.12 36.27 18.43
N VAL A 26 7.05 36.43 17.66
CA VAL A 26 5.75 35.78 17.89
C VAL A 26 5.76 34.49 17.07
N VAL A 27 5.78 33.33 17.74
CA VAL A 27 5.60 32.03 17.09
C VAL A 27 4.13 31.66 17.19
N SER A 28 3.49 31.34 16.07
CA SER A 28 2.11 30.85 16.01
C SER A 28 2.10 29.35 15.70
N MET A 29 1.36 28.57 16.48
CA MET A 29 1.20 27.13 16.31
C MET A 29 -0.26 26.84 15.94
N LEU A 30 -0.47 26.21 14.78
CA LEU A 30 -1.80 25.90 14.25
C LEU A 30 -1.92 24.39 13.96
N TYR A 31 -3.11 23.84 14.18
CA TYR A 31 -3.42 22.47 13.76
C TYR A 31 -3.84 22.47 12.29
N ILE A 32 -3.09 21.77 11.44
CA ILE A 32 -3.29 21.77 9.98
C ILE A 32 -3.13 20.38 9.38
N GLN A 33 -3.71 20.16 8.21
CA GLN A 33 -3.51 18.96 7.39
C GLN A 33 -2.24 19.07 6.53
N PRO A 34 -1.61 17.93 6.13
CA PRO A 34 -0.41 17.95 5.28
C PRO A 34 -0.59 18.73 3.96
N GLN A 35 -1.79 18.70 3.36
CA GLN A 35 -2.13 19.43 2.15
C GLN A 35 -2.07 20.94 2.38
N GLN A 36 -2.63 21.42 3.49
CA GLN A 36 -2.59 22.83 3.87
C GLN A 36 -1.15 23.29 4.13
N TYR A 37 -0.34 22.46 4.79
CA TYR A 37 1.09 22.75 5.00
C TYR A 37 1.85 22.91 3.67
N THR A 38 1.60 22.00 2.72
CA THR A 38 2.27 22.02 1.40
C THR A 38 1.83 23.23 0.59
N LEU A 39 0.54 23.56 0.60
CA LEU A 39 0.01 24.76 -0.02
C LEU A 39 0.68 26.01 0.55
N MET A 40 0.77 26.13 1.89
CA MET A 40 1.45 27.26 2.53
C MET A 40 2.92 27.38 2.13
N GLN A 41 3.66 26.27 2.09
CA GLN A 41 5.05 26.29 1.62
C GLN A 41 5.18 26.80 0.18
N ASN A 42 4.28 26.36 -0.71
CA ASN A 42 4.27 26.78 -2.11
C ASN A 42 3.86 28.24 -2.27
N THR A 43 2.83 28.71 -1.54
CA THR A 43 2.34 30.10 -1.61
C THR A 43 3.32 31.10 -1.04
N LEU A 44 4.09 30.71 -0.03
CA LEU A 44 5.13 31.54 0.55
C LEU A 44 6.37 31.66 -0.37
N ASN A 45 6.38 30.96 -1.52
CA ASN A 45 7.48 30.88 -2.48
C ASN A 45 8.84 30.81 -1.79
N ILE A 46 8.90 30.03 -0.70
CA ILE A 46 10.13 29.88 0.04
C ILE A 46 11.05 29.12 -0.90
N ASN A 47 12.01 29.84 -1.49
CA ASN A 47 13.10 29.28 -2.29
C ASN A 47 14.05 28.48 -1.37
N LEU A 48 13.51 27.45 -0.72
CA LEU A 48 14.27 26.36 -0.13
C LEU A 48 14.83 25.60 -1.32
N GLY A 49 15.96 26.05 -1.88
CA GLY A 49 16.59 25.54 -3.11
C GLY A 49 16.38 24.04 -3.27
N HIS A 50 15.30 23.68 -3.97
CA HIS A 50 14.73 22.35 -3.84
C HIS A 50 15.61 21.41 -4.65
N LEU A 51 16.49 20.70 -3.96
CA LEU A 51 17.42 19.80 -4.60
C LEU A 51 16.63 18.65 -5.24
N ARG A 52 16.75 18.55 -6.57
CA ARG A 52 16.13 17.46 -7.31
C ARG A 52 16.78 16.14 -6.88
N ARG A 53 16.01 15.28 -6.20
CA ARG A 53 16.40 13.90 -5.93
C ARG A 53 16.03 13.03 -7.13
N MET A 54 17.03 12.42 -7.78
CA MET A 54 16.83 11.54 -8.95
C MET A 54 16.84 10.05 -8.59
N THR A 55 17.30 9.69 -7.39
CA THR A 55 17.51 8.29 -6.98
C THR A 55 16.56 7.86 -5.87
N THR A 56 16.36 6.54 -5.74
CA THR A 56 15.48 5.92 -4.73
C THR A 56 16.24 5.62 -3.44
N SER A 57 15.58 5.76 -2.29
CA SER A 57 16.12 5.36 -0.98
C SER A 57 15.74 3.92 -0.62
N ARG A 58 16.32 2.91 -1.29
CA ARG A 58 15.97 1.49 -1.09
C ARG A 58 16.56 0.89 0.20
N GLU A 59 17.78 1.26 0.55
CA GLU A 59 18.49 0.72 1.73
C GLU A 59 18.36 1.70 2.89
N TYR A 60 17.21 1.66 3.55
CA TYR A 60 16.99 2.47 4.74
C TYR A 60 17.81 1.92 5.92
N ALA A 61 18.45 2.82 6.67
CA ALA A 61 19.06 2.53 7.96
C ALA A 61 18.73 3.68 8.92
N ASP A 62 18.14 3.36 10.06
CA ASP A 62 17.81 4.31 11.12
C ASP A 62 19.01 4.60 12.05
N ARG A 63 20.00 3.69 12.06
CA ARG A 63 21.25 3.82 12.82
C ARG A 63 22.39 3.04 12.14
N LYS A 64 23.63 3.29 12.60
CA LYS A 64 24.82 2.62 12.09
C LYS A 64 24.65 1.09 12.15
N ASN A 65 24.94 0.42 11.04
CA ASN A 65 24.86 -1.04 10.88
C ASN A 65 23.45 -1.65 11.07
N ALA A 66 22.37 -0.87 11.01
CA ALA A 66 21.00 -1.37 11.07
C ALA A 66 20.30 -1.12 9.74
N TYR A 67 20.75 -1.79 8.68
CA TYR A 67 20.13 -1.69 7.36
C TYR A 67 18.89 -2.58 7.30
N TRP A 68 17.76 -2.00 6.87
CA TRP A 68 16.48 -2.68 6.78
C TRP A 68 16.38 -3.43 5.45
N THR A 69 17.32 -4.32 5.16
CA THR A 69 17.32 -5.10 3.91
C THR A 69 16.70 -6.48 4.07
N GLY A 70 16.53 -6.96 5.31
CA GLY A 70 15.96 -8.28 5.59
C GLY A 70 14.51 -8.45 5.10
N TYR A 71 13.69 -7.39 5.14
CA TYR A 71 12.29 -7.46 4.70
C TYR A 71 12.15 -7.68 3.18
N PHE A 72 13.23 -7.54 2.39
CA PHE A 72 13.22 -7.93 0.98
C PHE A 72 12.93 -9.43 0.83
N THR A 73 13.40 -10.26 1.76
CA THR A 73 13.28 -11.73 1.70
C THR A 73 12.39 -12.34 2.80
N SER A 74 12.05 -11.61 3.86
CA SER A 74 11.17 -12.11 4.93
C SER A 74 9.85 -12.68 4.41
N ARG A 75 9.43 -13.85 4.91
CA ARG A 75 8.19 -14.55 4.50
C ARG A 75 8.04 -14.72 2.97
N PRO A 76 8.98 -15.42 2.31
CA PRO A 76 8.99 -15.54 0.85
C PRO A 76 7.74 -16.25 0.32
N GLY A 77 7.15 -17.18 1.08
CA GLY A 77 5.89 -17.84 0.73
C GLY A 77 4.73 -16.87 0.59
N LEU A 78 4.57 -15.91 1.52
CA LEU A 78 3.52 -14.89 1.44
C LEU A 78 3.77 -13.93 0.27
N LYS A 79 5.03 -13.53 0.02
CA LYS A 79 5.39 -12.70 -1.15
C LYS A 79 5.05 -13.39 -2.47
N GLY A 80 5.39 -14.68 -2.58
CA GLY A 80 5.03 -15.51 -3.72
C GLY A 80 3.51 -15.60 -3.89
N TYR A 81 2.78 -15.83 -2.80
CA TYR A 81 1.32 -15.92 -2.85
C TYR A 81 0.68 -14.62 -3.33
N VAL A 82 1.11 -13.46 -2.82
CA VAL A 82 0.66 -12.14 -3.31
C VAL A 82 0.95 -11.97 -4.81
N ARG A 83 2.12 -12.40 -5.29
CA ARG A 83 2.46 -12.33 -6.73
C ARG A 83 1.55 -13.20 -7.58
N VAL A 84 1.30 -14.45 -7.18
CA VAL A 84 0.41 -15.37 -7.90
C VAL A 84 -1.02 -14.82 -7.93
N MET A 85 -1.54 -14.38 -6.77
CA MET A 85 -2.87 -13.81 -6.67
C MET A 85 -3.04 -12.52 -7.46
N SER A 86 -2.00 -11.67 -7.54
CA SER A 86 -2.03 -10.46 -8.38
C SER A 86 -2.17 -10.79 -9.87
N GLY A 87 -1.46 -11.82 -10.36
CA GLY A 87 -1.59 -12.30 -11.74
C GLY A 87 -2.96 -12.91 -12.00
N TYR A 88 -3.46 -13.71 -11.07
CA TYR A 88 -4.79 -14.29 -11.14
C TYR A 88 -5.88 -13.22 -11.18
N TYR A 89 -5.80 -12.21 -10.30
CA TYR A 89 -6.72 -11.08 -10.24
C TYR A 89 -6.78 -10.31 -11.56
N LEU A 90 -5.64 -10.08 -12.21
CA LEU A 90 -5.61 -9.45 -13.53
C LEU A 90 -6.41 -10.24 -14.57
N ALA A 91 -6.19 -11.56 -14.65
CA ALA A 91 -6.91 -12.44 -15.56
C ALA A 91 -8.41 -12.49 -15.23
N ALA A 92 -8.76 -12.62 -13.95
CA ALA A 92 -10.15 -12.65 -13.49
C ALA A 92 -10.90 -11.37 -13.88
N ARG A 93 -10.27 -10.19 -13.77
CA ARG A 93 -10.88 -8.92 -14.18
C ARG A 93 -11.12 -8.81 -15.68
N GLN A 94 -10.22 -9.35 -16.49
CA GLN A 94 -10.42 -9.41 -17.94
C GLN A 94 -11.62 -10.30 -18.28
N LEU A 95 -11.74 -11.45 -17.62
CA LEU A 95 -12.85 -12.38 -17.79
C LEU A 95 -14.18 -11.83 -17.26
N GLU A 96 -14.15 -11.05 -16.17
CA GLU A 96 -15.29 -10.30 -15.65
C GLU A 96 -15.79 -9.28 -16.68
N PHE A 97 -14.87 -8.55 -17.30
CA PHE A 97 -15.18 -7.58 -18.34
C PHE A 97 -15.84 -8.25 -19.57
N PHE A 98 -15.28 -9.35 -20.07
CA PHE A 98 -15.83 -10.03 -21.25
C PHE A 98 -17.20 -10.67 -21.02
N ARG A 99 -17.43 -11.24 -19.83
CA ARG A 99 -18.73 -11.80 -19.45
C ARG A 99 -19.78 -10.70 -19.24
N GLY A 100 -19.34 -9.50 -18.87
CA GLY A 100 -20.20 -8.45 -18.34
C GLY A 100 -20.37 -8.61 -16.83
N ARG A 101 -20.08 -7.52 -16.10
CA ARG A 101 -20.14 -7.51 -14.64
C ARG A 101 -21.58 -7.64 -14.15
N SER A 102 -21.80 -8.54 -13.19
CA SER A 102 -23.10 -8.75 -12.56
C SER A 102 -23.23 -7.91 -11.29
N GLU A 103 -24.41 -7.33 -11.05
CA GLU A 103 -24.70 -6.62 -9.79
C GLU A 103 -24.96 -7.56 -8.60
N LYS A 104 -25.32 -8.83 -8.86
CA LYS A 104 -25.77 -9.79 -7.84
C LYS A 104 -24.97 -11.11 -7.85
N GLY A 105 -23.82 -11.14 -8.52
CA GLY A 105 -22.98 -12.33 -8.67
C GLY A 105 -21.60 -12.18 -8.03
N PRO A 106 -20.77 -13.24 -8.06
CA PRO A 106 -19.38 -13.15 -7.62
C PRO A 106 -18.67 -12.07 -8.44
N THR A 107 -17.83 -11.27 -7.78
CA THR A 107 -17.04 -10.21 -8.42
C THR A 107 -15.56 -10.38 -8.12
N THR A 108 -14.73 -9.55 -8.73
CA THR A 108 -13.30 -9.53 -8.39
C THR A 108 -12.98 -8.68 -7.16
N ASP A 109 -13.94 -7.95 -6.59
CA ASP A 109 -13.71 -6.92 -5.56
C ASP A 109 -13.09 -7.49 -4.29
N SER A 110 -13.58 -8.64 -3.81
CA SER A 110 -13.06 -9.30 -2.60
C SER A 110 -11.58 -9.66 -2.71
N LEU A 111 -11.14 -10.15 -3.89
CA LEU A 111 -9.72 -10.39 -4.16
C LEU A 111 -8.93 -9.08 -4.29
N GLY A 112 -9.54 -8.04 -4.89
CA GLY A 112 -8.97 -6.71 -4.99
C GLY A 112 -8.68 -6.08 -3.62
N ASP A 113 -9.65 -6.15 -2.70
CA ASP A 113 -9.53 -5.66 -1.33
C ASP A 113 -8.47 -6.44 -0.55
N ALA A 114 -8.46 -7.77 -0.67
CA ALA A 114 -7.44 -8.61 -0.04
C ALA A 114 -6.03 -8.27 -0.55
N LEU A 115 -5.86 -8.07 -1.86
CA LEU A 115 -4.59 -7.65 -2.45
C LEU A 115 -4.17 -6.24 -2.02
N ALA A 116 -5.13 -5.31 -1.90
CA ALA A 116 -4.87 -3.96 -1.41
C ALA A 116 -4.37 -3.97 0.04
N ILE A 117 -5.01 -4.76 0.91
CA ILE A 117 -4.54 -4.98 2.29
C ILE A 117 -3.15 -5.64 2.29
N ALA A 118 -2.90 -6.59 1.39
CA ALA A 118 -1.61 -7.26 1.30
C ALA A 118 -0.47 -6.32 0.86
N GLN A 119 -0.76 -5.17 0.24
CA GLN A 119 0.25 -4.14 -0.06
C GLN A 119 0.63 -3.28 1.16
N HIS A 120 -0.05 -3.45 2.30
CA HIS A 120 0.35 -2.79 3.55
C HIS A 120 1.83 -3.05 3.83
N HIS A 121 2.54 -2.03 4.34
CA HIS A 121 3.99 -2.08 4.54
C HIS A 121 4.44 -3.08 5.61
N ASP A 122 3.51 -3.70 6.36
CA ASP A 122 3.76 -4.87 7.22
C ASP A 122 3.21 -6.19 6.71
N ALA A 123 2.53 -6.19 5.57
CA ALA A 123 1.98 -7.38 4.95
C ALA A 123 2.99 -8.00 3.98
N VAL A 124 3.07 -7.51 2.73
CA VAL A 124 4.00 -8.05 1.71
C VAL A 124 5.48 -7.92 2.11
N SER A 125 5.83 -6.99 3.00
CA SER A 125 7.19 -6.88 3.57
C SER A 125 7.55 -8.07 4.46
N GLY A 126 6.55 -8.73 5.05
CA GLY A 126 6.71 -9.83 5.99
C GLY A 126 7.10 -9.42 7.41
N THR A 127 6.88 -8.16 7.81
CA THR A 127 7.25 -7.62 9.14
C THR A 127 6.15 -7.75 10.20
N SER A 128 4.98 -8.29 9.87
CA SER A 128 3.91 -8.56 10.84
C SER A 128 4.16 -9.80 11.71
N LYS A 129 3.42 -9.90 12.83
CA LYS A 129 3.37 -11.10 13.69
C LYS A 129 2.78 -12.29 12.91
N GLN A 130 3.12 -13.51 13.32
CA GLN A 130 2.71 -14.74 12.62
C GLN A 130 1.19 -14.81 12.39
N HIS A 131 0.38 -14.64 13.43
CA HIS A 131 -1.08 -14.71 13.31
C HIS A 131 -1.67 -13.63 12.37
N VAL A 132 -0.99 -12.49 12.21
CA VAL A 132 -1.40 -11.44 11.27
C VAL A 132 -1.04 -11.84 9.84
N ALA A 133 0.14 -12.45 9.64
CA ALA A 133 0.52 -13.03 8.36
C ALA A 133 -0.43 -14.16 7.93
N ASP A 134 -0.87 -14.99 8.86
CA ASP A 134 -1.86 -16.04 8.62
C ASP A 134 -3.22 -15.43 8.22
N ASP A 135 -3.63 -14.32 8.85
CA ASP A 135 -4.85 -13.58 8.46
C ASP A 135 -4.74 -12.99 7.04
N TYR A 136 -3.58 -12.44 6.66
CA TYR A 136 -3.35 -11.99 5.28
C TYR A 136 -3.52 -13.13 4.26
N ALA A 137 -2.93 -14.30 4.53
CA ALA A 137 -3.08 -15.47 3.67
C ALA A 137 -4.55 -15.94 3.60
N LYS A 138 -5.26 -15.92 4.73
CA LYS A 138 -6.68 -16.26 4.81
C LYS A 138 -7.55 -15.32 3.96
N ARG A 139 -7.33 -14.00 4.05
CA ARG A 139 -8.05 -13.01 3.23
C ARG A 139 -7.81 -13.21 1.74
N LEU A 140 -6.57 -13.44 1.34
CA LEU A 140 -6.23 -13.76 -0.06
C LEU A 140 -6.94 -15.01 -0.54
N PHE A 141 -7.02 -16.06 0.28
CA PHE A 141 -7.73 -17.28 -0.06
C PHE A 141 -9.24 -17.06 -0.22
N ILE A 142 -9.87 -16.29 0.67
CA ILE A 142 -11.31 -15.96 0.58
C ILE A 142 -11.60 -15.19 -0.70
N GLY A 143 -10.82 -14.14 -0.99
CA GLY A 143 -10.97 -13.37 -2.23
C GLY A 143 -10.72 -14.21 -3.48
N TYR A 144 -9.72 -15.11 -3.44
CA TYR A 144 -9.45 -16.05 -4.53
C TYR A 144 -10.64 -16.94 -4.82
N LYS A 145 -11.32 -17.48 -3.79
CA LYS A 145 -12.45 -18.38 -3.98
C LYS A 145 -13.63 -17.72 -4.69
N GLU A 146 -13.93 -16.47 -4.37
CA GLU A 146 -14.96 -15.72 -5.08
C GLU A 146 -14.55 -15.43 -6.54
N ALA A 147 -13.29 -15.03 -6.76
CA ALA A 147 -12.78 -14.80 -8.11
C ALA A 147 -12.71 -16.10 -8.95
N GLU A 148 -12.45 -17.25 -8.33
CA GLU A 148 -12.48 -18.59 -8.94
C GLU A 148 -13.87 -18.92 -9.50
N GLU A 149 -14.92 -18.65 -8.73
CA GLU A 149 -16.31 -18.84 -9.19
C GLU A 149 -16.66 -17.95 -10.38
N LEU A 150 -16.24 -16.67 -10.34
CA LEU A 150 -16.42 -15.74 -11.45
C LEU A 150 -15.70 -16.25 -12.70
N VAL A 151 -14.43 -16.66 -12.57
CA VAL A 151 -13.61 -17.13 -13.69
C VAL A 151 -14.21 -18.38 -14.32
N ALA A 152 -14.64 -19.35 -13.50
CA ALA A 152 -15.30 -20.56 -13.98
C ALA A 152 -16.59 -20.23 -14.75
N ALA A 153 -17.42 -19.33 -14.22
CA ALA A 153 -18.66 -18.91 -14.88
C ALA A 153 -18.42 -18.10 -16.17
N SER A 154 -17.38 -17.26 -16.21
CA SER A 154 -16.98 -16.55 -17.43
C SER A 154 -16.48 -17.50 -18.52
N LEU A 155 -15.62 -18.45 -18.16
CA LEU A 155 -15.12 -19.49 -19.07
C LEU A 155 -16.26 -20.36 -19.60
N ALA A 156 -17.15 -20.81 -18.72
CA ALA A 156 -18.36 -21.54 -19.08
C ALA A 156 -19.17 -20.81 -20.16
N CYS A 157 -19.48 -19.53 -19.94
CA CYS A 157 -20.24 -18.79 -20.95
C CYS A 157 -19.48 -18.66 -22.28
N MET A 158 -18.20 -18.32 -22.24
CA MET A 158 -17.45 -18.12 -23.49
C MET A 158 -17.37 -19.40 -24.33
N VAL A 159 -17.23 -20.56 -23.70
CA VAL A 159 -17.21 -21.85 -24.40
C VAL A 159 -18.61 -22.24 -24.92
N ASP A 160 -19.68 -21.99 -24.15
CA ASP A 160 -21.06 -22.33 -24.54
C ASP A 160 -21.67 -21.36 -25.57
N SER A 161 -21.12 -20.14 -25.73
CA SER A 161 -21.65 -19.09 -26.60
C SER A 161 -21.63 -19.41 -28.11
N GLY A 162 -21.10 -20.57 -28.52
CA GLY A 162 -21.36 -21.18 -29.83
C GLY A 162 -22.82 -21.58 -30.08
N LEU A 163 -23.66 -21.64 -29.04
CA LEU A 163 -25.07 -22.05 -29.10
C LEU A 163 -26.02 -20.88 -28.75
N LYS A 164 -26.21 -19.97 -29.72
CA LYS A 164 -27.32 -19.00 -29.89
C LYS A 164 -28.23 -18.72 -28.66
N SER A 165 -27.69 -18.16 -27.59
CA SER A 165 -28.37 -17.20 -26.70
C SER A 165 -27.32 -16.64 -25.74
N GLY A 166 -27.33 -15.33 -25.49
CA GLY A 166 -26.38 -14.68 -24.58
C GLY A 166 -26.31 -15.39 -23.21
N CYS A 167 -25.16 -15.28 -22.53
CA CYS A 167 -24.83 -15.95 -21.26
C CYS A 167 -26.01 -16.12 -20.30
N ARG A 168 -26.82 -17.16 -20.48
CA ARG A 168 -27.70 -17.67 -19.44
C ARG A 168 -26.85 -18.54 -18.54
N ASN A 169 -27.16 -18.57 -17.25
CA ASN A 169 -26.47 -19.37 -16.23
C ASN A 169 -26.47 -20.86 -16.62
N SER A 170 -25.60 -21.27 -17.55
CA SER A 170 -25.38 -22.66 -17.88
C SER A 170 -24.50 -23.22 -16.79
N VAL A 171 -25.03 -24.22 -16.07
CA VAL A 171 -24.30 -24.92 -15.03
C VAL A 171 -23.36 -25.90 -15.72
N THR A 172 -22.22 -25.42 -16.18
CA THR A 172 -21.08 -26.29 -16.53
C THR A 172 -20.08 -26.21 -15.38
N LYS A 173 -19.80 -27.35 -14.72
CA LYS A 173 -18.82 -27.45 -13.63
C LYS A 173 -17.40 -27.38 -14.19
N PHE A 174 -16.92 -26.18 -14.49
CA PHE A 174 -15.49 -25.96 -14.67
C PHE A 174 -14.83 -25.92 -13.29
N GLN A 175 -14.12 -26.99 -12.94
CA GLN A 175 -13.25 -27.00 -11.77
C GLN A 175 -11.82 -26.74 -12.24
N GLN A 176 -11.20 -25.69 -11.71
CA GLN A 176 -9.75 -25.51 -11.85
C GLN A 176 -9.04 -26.64 -11.11
N ALA A 177 -7.99 -27.19 -11.72
CA ALA A 177 -7.21 -28.26 -11.12
C ALA A 177 -6.65 -27.78 -9.77
N LYS A 178 -6.89 -28.55 -8.70
CA LYS A 178 -6.30 -28.28 -7.40
C LYS A 178 -4.79 -28.51 -7.51
N GLN A 179 -4.00 -27.50 -7.15
CA GLN A 179 -2.56 -27.66 -6.90
C GLN A 179 -2.33 -28.48 -5.62
#